data_AF-X0U0K5-F1
#
_entry.id   AF-X0U0K5-F1
#
_cell.length_a   1.000
_cell.length_b   1.000
_cell.length_c   1.000
_cell.angle_alpha   90.00
_cell.angle_beta   90.00
_cell.angle_gamma   90.00
#
_symmetry.space_group_name_H-M   'P 1'
#
loop_
_entity.id
_entity.type
_entity.pdbx_description
1 polymer ?
#
loop_
_entity_poly.entity_id
_entity_poly.type
_entity_poly.pdbx_seq_one_letter_code
_entity_poly.pdbx_strand_id
1 'polypeptide(L)'
;DKHRHDRGELIYVVTGRGEGTIGSEVYQLEPDVVFWVPKEVMHQVRNLGDESMKLATVFVPAYKTTELKKSILEAAERDKALYQNR
;
A
#
# COMPACT_ATOMS: atom_id res chain seq x y z
N ASP A 1 -0.04 2.88 8.40
CA ASP A 1 -1.21 2.99 7.52
C ASP A 1 -1.24 4.31 6.77
N LYS A 2 -1.10 5.48 7.40
CA LYS A 2 -0.85 6.72 6.64
C LYS A 2 0.58 6.77 6.08
N HIS A 3 0.73 6.85 4.76
CA HIS A 3 2.04 6.80 4.09
C HIS A 3 2.01 7.48 2.72
N ARG A 4 3.12 7.45 1.97
CA ARG A 4 3.23 7.93 0.59
C ARG A 4 4.26 7.10 -0.17
N HIS A 5 4.20 7.18 -1.50
CA HIS A 5 5.14 6.55 -2.41
C HIS A 5 5.77 7.56 -3.37
N ASP A 6 6.91 7.19 -3.94
CA ASP A 6 7.64 7.98 -4.94
C ASP A 6 7.08 7.83 -6.37
N ARG A 7 5.88 7.25 -6.48
CA ARG A 7 5.15 6.96 -7.72
C ARG A 7 3.64 6.96 -7.45
N GLY A 8 2.85 7.02 -8.52
CA GLY A 8 1.39 6.99 -8.40
C GLY A 8 0.88 5.59 -8.07
N GLU A 9 -0.28 5.54 -7.43
CA GLU A 9 -0.93 4.30 -7.00
C GLU A 9 -2.41 4.34 -7.39
N LEU A 10 -2.84 3.33 -8.14
CA LEU A 10 -4.24 3.11 -8.49
C LEU A 10 -4.76 1.96 -7.64
N ILE A 11 -5.81 2.22 -6.87
CA ILE A 11 -6.43 1.24 -5.99
C ILE A 11 -7.86 0.99 -6.48
N TYR A 12 -8.19 -0.25 -6.81
CA TYR A 12 -9.56 -0.67 -7.11
C TYR A 12 -10.15 -1.42 -5.91
N VAL A 13 -11.34 -1.02 -5.50
CA VAL A 13 -12.06 -1.65 -4.38
C VAL A 13 -12.85 -2.83 -4.91
N VAL A 14 -12.42 -4.04 -4.54
CA VAL A 14 -13.05 -5.29 -4.98
C VAL A 14 -14.23 -5.64 -4.07
N THR A 15 -14.05 -5.51 -2.75
CA THR A 15 -15.09 -5.75 -1.74
C THR A 15 -14.91 -4.82 -0.53
N GLY A 16 -15.95 -4.70 0.30
CA GLY A 16 -15.92 -3.93 1.55
C GLY A 16 -16.20 -2.44 1.37
N ARG A 17 -16.37 -1.73 2.49
CA ARG A 17 -16.72 -0.30 2.54
C ARG A 17 -15.90 0.44 3.59
N GLY A 18 -15.55 1.69 3.30
CA GLY A 18 -14.67 2.45 4.17
C GLY A 18 -14.37 3.83 3.64
N GLU A 19 -13.26 4.41 4.08
CA GLU A 19 -12.81 5.74 3.68
C GLU A 19 -11.36 5.73 3.18
N GLY A 20 -11.08 6.56 2.18
CA GLY A 20 -9.76 6.85 1.69
C GLY A 20 -9.42 8.32 1.94
N THR A 21 -8.18 8.61 2.34
CA THR A 21 -7.68 9.99 2.44
C THR A 21 -6.61 10.26 1.39
N ILE A 22 -6.67 11.43 0.74
CA ILE A 22 -5.61 11.95 -0.12
C ILE A 22 -5.30 13.37 0.34
N GLY A 23 -4.13 13.58 0.93
CA GLY A 23 -3.79 14.85 1.56
C GLY A 23 -4.73 15.17 2.72
N SER A 24 -5.57 16.20 2.55
CA SER A 24 -6.61 16.64 3.48
C SER A 24 -8.00 16.11 3.15
N GLU A 25 -8.21 15.60 1.94
CA GLU A 25 -9.52 15.20 1.44
C GLU A 25 -9.86 13.77 1.87
N VAL A 26 -11.14 13.54 2.16
CA VAL A 26 -11.69 12.23 2.55
C VAL A 26 -12.70 11.80 1.49
N TYR A 27 -12.59 10.56 1.06
CA TYR A 27 -13.44 9.94 0.04
C TYR A 27 -14.08 8.66 0.59
N GLN A 28 -15.34 8.43 0.26
CA GLN A 28 -15.98 7.16 0.54
C GLN A 28 -15.51 6.11 -0.47
N LEU A 29 -15.20 4.92 0.03
CA LEU A 29 -14.74 3.78 -0.76
C LEU A 29 -15.74 2.64 -0.65
N GLU A 30 -16.14 2.11 -1.79
CA GLU A 30 -17.09 1.01 -1.94
C GLU A 30 -16.73 0.18 -3.18
N PRO A 31 -17.30 -1.04 -3.34
CA PRO A 31 -16.99 -1.87 -4.49
C PRO A 31 -17.22 -1.12 -5.81
N ASP A 32 -16.39 -1.42 -6.79
CA ASP A 32 -16.38 -0.79 -8.12
C ASP A 32 -15.85 0.65 -8.20
N VAL A 33 -15.35 1.20 -7.08
CA VAL A 33 -14.64 2.48 -7.07
C VAL A 33 -13.14 2.30 -7.37
N VAL A 34 -12.61 3.20 -8.20
CA VAL A 34 -11.16 3.40 -8.38
C VAL A 34 -10.72 4.64 -7.63
N PHE A 35 -9.70 4.49 -6.81
CA PHE A 35 -9.08 5.52 -5.99
C PHE A 35 -7.63 5.74 -6.47
N TRP A 36 -7.39 6.91 -7.06
CA TRP A 36 -6.08 7.29 -7.59
C TRP A 36 -5.33 8.19 -6.62
N VAL A 37 -4.15 7.74 -6.19
CA VAL A 37 -3.25 8.49 -5.33
C VAL A 37 -2.06 9.02 -6.14
N PRO A 38 -1.87 10.36 -6.22
CA PRO A 38 -0.71 10.93 -6.86
C PRO A 38 0.60 10.65 -6.11
N LYS A 39 1.72 10.65 -6.85
CA LYS A 39 3.08 10.55 -6.31
C LYS A 39 3.32 11.56 -5.17
N GLU A 40 4.03 11.12 -4.14
CA GLU A 40 4.43 11.89 -2.94
C GLU A 40 3.25 12.43 -2.10
N VAL A 41 2.00 12.05 -2.40
CA VAL A 41 0.85 12.48 -1.61
C VAL A 41 0.59 11.49 -0.47
N MET A 42 0.47 12.03 0.75
CA MET A 42 0.10 11.23 1.92
C MET A 42 -1.32 10.71 1.76
N HIS A 43 -1.49 9.42 1.96
CA HIS A 43 -2.79 8.75 1.83
C HIS A 43 -2.94 7.64 2.85
N GLN A 44 -4.17 7.18 3.01
CA GLN A 44 -4.57 6.10 3.90
C GLN A 44 -5.90 5.51 3.40
N VAL A 45 -6.09 4.20 3.55
CA VAL A 45 -7.39 3.54 3.36
C VAL A 45 -7.79 2.86 4.66
N ARG A 46 -9.00 3.13 5.14
CA ARG A 46 -9.53 2.57 6.38
C ARG A 46 -10.79 1.79 6.09
N ASN A 47 -10.79 0.51 6.43
CA ASN A 47 -12.00 -0.30 6.44
C ASN A 47 -12.88 0.12 7.63
N LEU A 48 -14.12 0.52 7.36
CA LEU A 48 -15.10 0.92 8.38
C LEU A 48 -16.25 -0.08 8.49
N GLY A 49 -16.29 -1.10 7.63
CA GLY A 49 -17.29 -2.16 7.66
C GLY A 49 -16.93 -3.31 8.59
N ASP A 50 -17.89 -4.22 8.74
CA ASP A 50 -17.78 -5.51 9.45
C ASP A 50 -17.23 -6.63 8.56
N GLU A 51 -17.19 -6.42 7.24
CA GLU A 51 -16.58 -7.34 6.27
C GLU A 51 -15.15 -6.96 5.90
N SER A 52 -14.41 -7.90 5.31
CA SER A 52 -13.06 -7.63 4.80
C SER A 52 -13.10 -6.76 3.55
N MET A 53 -12.41 -5.61 3.60
CA MET A 53 -12.12 -4.80 2.43
C MET A 53 -10.96 -5.40 1.64
N LYS A 54 -11.22 -5.74 0.37
CA LYS A 54 -10.21 -6.27 -0.56
C LYS A 54 -9.89 -5.21 -1.60
N LEU A 55 -8.60 -4.92 -1.76
CA LEU A 55 -8.08 -3.90 -2.66
C LEU A 55 -7.16 -4.54 -3.69
N ALA A 56 -7.31 -4.15 -4.95
CA ALA A 56 -6.36 -4.46 -6.01
C ALA A 56 -5.58 -3.20 -6.36
N THR A 57 -4.27 -3.23 -6.13
CA THR A 57 -3.40 -2.06 -6.29
C THR A 57 -2.46 -2.21 -7.48
N VAL A 58 -2.34 -1.15 -8.27
CA VAL A 58 -1.39 -1.03 -9.38
C VAL A 58 -0.55 0.24 -9.18
N PHE A 59 0.77 0.10 -9.19
CA PHE A 59 1.69 1.23 -9.11
C PHE A 59 2.13 1.70 -10.50
N VAL A 60 2.18 3.01 -10.70
CA VAL A 60 2.55 3.64 -11.98
C VAL A 60 3.64 4.71 -11.76
N PRO A 61 4.87 4.49 -12.26
CA PRO A 61 5.35 3.27 -12.94
C PRO A 61 5.43 2.05 -12.00
N ALA A 62 5.48 0.85 -12.58
CA ALA A 62 5.61 -0.37 -11.79
C ALA A 62 6.92 -0.42 -11.01
N TYR A 63 6.92 -1.08 -9.85
CA TYR A 63 8.15 -1.41 -9.15
C TYR A 63 8.99 -2.42 -9.94
N LYS A 64 10.31 -2.21 -9.94
CA LYS A 64 11.26 -3.23 -10.36
C LYS A 64 11.31 -4.31 -9.30
N THR A 65 11.47 -5.56 -9.73
CA THR A 65 11.64 -6.71 -8.82
C THR A 65 12.77 -6.50 -7.80
N THR A 66 13.84 -5.81 -8.20
CA THR A 66 14.97 -5.49 -7.32
C THR A 66 14.57 -4.54 -6.19
N GLU A 67 13.70 -3.56 -6.45
CA GLU A 67 13.19 -2.62 -5.43
C GLU A 67 12.34 -3.38 -4.40
N LEU A 68 11.44 -4.24 -4.86
CA LEU A 68 10.53 -5.02 -3.99
C LEU A 68 11.28 -6.02 -3.10
N LYS A 69 12.32 -6.68 -3.63
CA LYS A 69 13.06 -7.72 -2.90
C LYS A 69 14.10 -7.17 -1.93
N LYS A 70 14.53 -5.91 -2.09
CA LYS A 70 15.65 -5.34 -1.34
C LYS A 70 15.48 -5.48 0.17
N SER A 71 14.35 -5.03 0.72
CA SER A 71 14.11 -5.07 2.16
C SER A 71 14.05 -6.50 2.73
N ILE A 72 13.47 -7.44 1.97
CA ILE A 72 13.38 -8.86 2.33
C ILE A 72 14.78 -9.47 2.39
N LEU A 73 15.60 -9.22 1.37
CA LEU A 73 16.97 -9.73 1.30
C LEU A 73 17.84 -9.15 2.43
N GLU A 74 17.75 -7.84 2.66
CA GLU A 74 18.47 -7.19 3.76
C GLU A 74 18.05 -7.73 5.13
N ALA A 75 16.76 -8.04 5.32
CA ALA A 75 16.28 -8.66 6.56
C ALA A 75 16.83 -10.09 6.72
N ALA A 76 16.84 -10.89 5.66
CA ALA A 76 17.39 -12.24 5.68
C ALA A 76 18.89 -12.26 5.99
N GLU A 77 19.67 -11.33 5.43
CA GLU A 77 21.11 -11.23 5.72
C GLU A 77 21.39 -10.77 7.16
N ARG A 78 20.60 -9.84 7.70
CA ARG A 78 20.69 -9.46 9.13
C ARG A 78 20.42 -10.64 10.06
N ASP A 79 19.41 -11.44 9.76
CA ASP A 79 19.05 -12.61 10.56
C ASP A 79 20.18 -13.66 10.56
N LYS A 80 20.74 -13.98 9.37
CA LYS A 80 21.90 -14.87 9.26
C LYS A 80 23.10 -14.40 10.09
N ALA A 81 23.41 -13.11 10.06
CA ALA A 81 24.52 -12.54 10.81
C ALA A 81 24.30 -12.64 12.34
N LEU A 82 23.06 -12.54 12.82
CA LEU A 82 22.73 -12.73 14.23
C LEU A 82 22.89 -14.20 14.66
N TYR A 83 22.50 -15.16 13.81
CA TYR A 83 22.69 -16.59 14.09
C TYR A 83 24.15 -17.03 14.06
N GLN A 84 24.97 -16.47 13.17
CA GLN A 84 26.39 -16.82 13.07
C GLN A 84 27.26 -16.24 14.20
N ASN A 85 26.76 -15.23 14.91
CA ASN A 85 27.43 -14.59 16.05
C ASN A 85 26.89 -15.06 17.42
N ARG A 86 26.08 -16.12 17.45
CA ARG A 86 25.58 -16.80 18.66
C ARG A 86 26.32 -18.12 18.87
#